data_AF-A0A7J6TU11-F1
#
_entry.id   AF-A0A7J6TU11-F1
#
_cell.length_a   1.000
_cell.length_b   1.000
_cell.length_c   1.000
_cell.angle_alpha   90.00
_cell.angle_beta   90.00
_cell.angle_gamma   90.00
#
_symmetry.space_group_name_H-M   'P 1'
#
loop_
_entity.id
_entity.type
_entity.pdbx_description
1 polymer ?
#
loop_
_entity_poly.entity_id
_entity_poly.type
_entity_poly.pdbx_seq_one_letter_code
_entity_poly.pdbx_strand_id
1 'polypeptide(L)'
;SVQQELHVSKTWTPNNKDVFNAFKRYIAYDATYYVTALLDKGLKVLVVNGDQDYVTNAVGSLDWMVKLKGALNYGEQLKQVPAKTVQGATIKALKYSNAAKLAFIEVTNAGHSVTVYDPSAMQREVEAFLTGQLWESA
;
A
#
# COMPACT_ATOMS: atom_id res chain seq x y z
N SER A 1 10.98 19.60 28.92
CA SER A 1 10.83 19.86 27.46
C SER A 1 10.33 18.59 26.79
N VAL A 2 9.81 18.65 25.56
CA VAL A 2 9.34 17.43 24.83
C VAL A 2 10.43 16.35 24.76
N GLN A 3 11.70 16.74 24.62
CA GLN A 3 12.82 15.79 24.61
C GLN A 3 13.04 15.06 25.96
N GLN A 4 12.85 15.75 27.09
CA GLN A 4 12.97 15.13 28.42
C GLN A 4 11.85 14.12 28.68
N GLU A 5 10.61 14.45 28.30
CA GLU A 5 9.46 13.54 28.41
C GLU A 5 9.61 12.29 27.54
N LEU A 6 10.24 12.43 26.37
CA LEU A 6 10.56 11.31 25.49
C LEU A 6 11.89 10.61 25.84
N HIS A 7 12.59 11.03 26.90
CA HIS A 7 13.90 10.52 27.32
C HIS A 7 14.96 10.52 26.20
N VAL A 8 14.96 11.53 25.32
CA VAL A 8 15.92 11.70 24.23
C VAL A 8 16.74 12.98 24.37
N SER A 9 17.96 12.99 23.82
CA SER A 9 18.89 14.11 23.93
C SER A 9 19.45 14.63 22.61
N LYS A 10 19.21 13.94 21.48
CA LYS A 10 19.71 14.35 20.15
C LYS A 10 18.80 15.37 19.48
N THR A 11 19.39 16.26 18.69
CA THR A 11 18.63 17.15 17.79
C THR A 11 17.88 16.31 16.76
N TRP A 12 16.58 16.52 16.66
CA TRP A 12 15.74 15.84 15.68
C TRP A 12 15.84 16.51 14.31
N THR A 13 15.89 15.69 13.27
CA THR A 13 15.76 16.10 11.87
C THR A 13 14.85 15.11 11.15
N PRO A 14 14.00 15.56 10.21
CA PRO A 14 13.03 14.67 9.54
C PRO A 14 13.67 13.60 8.67
N ASN A 15 14.86 13.85 8.11
CA ASN A 15 15.59 12.94 7.24
C ASN A 15 17.09 12.97 7.52
N ASN A 16 17.76 11.83 7.37
CA ASN A 16 19.22 11.72 7.46
C ASN A 16 19.83 11.53 6.06
N LYS A 17 20.62 12.52 5.61
CA LYS A 17 21.24 12.51 4.27
C LYS A 17 22.30 11.42 4.10
N ASP A 18 23.04 11.08 5.15
CA ASP A 18 24.09 10.06 5.08
C ASP A 18 23.48 8.68 4.86
N VAL A 19 22.37 8.40 5.56
CA VAL A 19 21.56 7.19 5.36
C VAL A 19 21.00 7.15 3.94
N PHE A 20 20.41 8.24 3.46
CA PHE A 20 19.91 8.32 2.08
C PHE A 20 21.01 8.05 1.05
N ASN A 21 22.18 8.67 1.20
CA ASN A 21 23.31 8.52 0.30
C ASN A 21 23.85 7.08 0.29
N ALA A 22 23.93 6.44 1.46
CA ALA A 22 24.36 5.05 1.58
C ALA A 22 23.42 4.07 0.83
N PHE A 23 22.12 4.37 0.79
CA PHE A 23 21.09 3.53 0.14
C PHE A 23 20.72 3.97 -1.28
N LYS A 24 21.23 5.09 -1.78
CA LYS A 24 20.87 5.67 -3.08
C LYS A 24 20.97 4.68 -4.24
N ARG A 25 21.93 3.75 -4.21
CA ARG A 25 22.11 2.71 -5.25
C ARG A 25 20.96 1.71 -5.34
N TYR A 26 20.12 1.62 -4.30
CA TYR A 26 18.99 0.69 -4.20
C TYR A 26 17.63 1.36 -4.42
N ILE A 27 17.59 2.64 -4.81
CA ILE A 27 16.34 3.40 -4.94
C ILE A 27 15.34 2.79 -5.93
N ALA A 28 15.85 2.04 -6.93
CA ALA A 28 15.05 1.33 -7.93
C ALA A 28 15.19 -0.19 -7.83
N TYR A 29 15.53 -0.70 -6.64
CA TYR A 29 15.60 -2.13 -6.41
C TYR A 29 14.19 -2.75 -6.49
N ASP A 30 14.03 -3.77 -7.34
CA ASP A 30 12.74 -4.44 -7.52
C ASP A 30 12.41 -5.34 -6.32
N ALA A 31 11.38 -4.97 -5.57
CA ALA A 31 10.88 -5.70 -4.42
C ALA A 31 9.65 -6.60 -4.73
N THR A 32 9.26 -6.70 -6.01
CA THR A 32 8.05 -7.44 -6.46
C THR A 32 8.02 -8.87 -5.95
N TYR A 33 9.16 -9.56 -6.01
CA TYR A 33 9.26 -10.96 -5.58
C TYR A 33 8.87 -11.16 -4.10
N TYR A 34 9.17 -10.21 -3.22
CA TYR A 34 8.78 -10.31 -1.81
C TYR A 34 7.26 -10.25 -1.64
N VAL A 35 6.58 -9.40 -2.41
CA VAL A 35 5.11 -9.30 -2.38
C VAL A 35 4.48 -10.60 -2.88
N THR A 36 5.00 -11.15 -3.98
CA THR A 36 4.57 -12.46 -4.48
C THR A 36 4.77 -13.55 -3.43
N ALA A 37 5.91 -13.59 -2.74
CA ALA A 37 6.18 -14.59 -1.71
C ALA A 37 5.23 -14.48 -0.49
N LEU A 38 4.75 -13.29 -0.15
CA LEU A 38 3.72 -13.11 0.88
C LEU A 38 2.37 -13.68 0.42
N LEU A 39 1.98 -13.40 -0.83
CA LEU A 39 0.75 -13.91 -1.42
C LEU A 39 0.78 -15.45 -1.58
N ASP A 40 1.91 -16.02 -1.99
CA ASP A 40 2.08 -17.49 -2.09
C ASP A 40 1.84 -18.19 -0.75
N LYS A 41 2.21 -17.53 0.36
CA LYS A 41 1.98 -18.00 1.74
C LYS A 41 0.56 -17.75 2.26
N GLY A 42 -0.36 -17.25 1.43
CA GLY A 42 -1.75 -17.03 1.83
C GLY A 42 -1.98 -15.74 2.64
N LEU A 43 -1.02 -14.81 2.66
CA LEU A 43 -1.12 -13.58 3.46
C LEU A 43 -1.94 -12.49 2.76
N LYS A 44 -2.33 -11.47 3.55
CA LYS A 44 -3.01 -10.27 3.05
C LYS A 44 -1.99 -9.23 2.61
N VAL A 45 -2.20 -8.59 1.47
CA VAL A 45 -1.42 -7.45 0.97
C VAL A 45 -2.38 -6.32 0.62
N LEU A 46 -2.06 -5.12 1.11
CA LEU A 46 -2.77 -3.87 0.83
C LEU A 46 -1.81 -2.87 0.21
N VAL A 47 -2.25 -2.20 -0.85
CA VAL A 47 -1.55 -1.09 -1.50
C VAL A 47 -2.50 0.10 -1.49
N VAL A 48 -2.07 1.21 -0.89
CA VAL A 48 -2.85 2.45 -0.80
C VAL A 48 -2.05 3.58 -1.43
N ASN A 49 -2.67 4.30 -2.36
CA ASN A 49 -2.10 5.49 -2.97
C ASN A 49 -3.10 6.65 -2.88
N GLY A 50 -2.58 7.87 -2.80
CA GLY A 50 -3.37 9.06 -3.10
C GLY A 50 -3.35 9.35 -4.60
N ASP A 51 -4.47 9.82 -5.14
CA ASP A 51 -4.63 10.14 -6.58
C ASP A 51 -3.78 11.33 -7.05
N GLN A 52 -3.31 12.19 -6.13
CA GLN A 52 -2.48 13.36 -6.42
C GLN A 52 -0.97 13.14 -6.17
N ASP A 53 -0.55 11.93 -5.79
CA ASP A 53 0.88 11.62 -5.70
C ASP A 53 1.49 11.39 -7.08
N TYR A 54 2.55 12.14 -7.41
CA TYR A 54 3.34 11.93 -8.62
C TYR A 54 4.47 10.91 -8.44
N VAL A 55 5.10 10.89 -7.26
CA VAL A 55 6.34 10.15 -7.00
C VAL A 55 6.09 8.64 -7.01
N THR A 56 5.05 8.20 -6.29
CA THR A 56 4.59 6.81 -6.22
C THR A 56 3.10 6.75 -6.55
N ASN A 57 2.78 7.07 -7.80
CA ASN A 57 1.39 7.29 -8.22
C ASN A 57 0.53 6.01 -8.24
N ALA A 58 -0.78 6.21 -8.13
CA ALA A 58 -1.80 5.16 -8.14
C ALA A 58 -1.79 4.32 -9.44
N VAL A 59 -1.60 4.97 -10.59
CA VAL A 59 -1.59 4.31 -11.91
C VAL A 59 -0.46 3.28 -12.02
N GLY A 60 0.77 3.66 -11.67
CA GLY A 60 1.93 2.79 -11.70
C GLY A 60 1.82 1.66 -10.67
N SER A 61 1.25 1.95 -9.51
CA SER A 61 1.00 0.94 -8.48
C SER A 61 -0.02 -0.11 -8.95
N LEU A 62 -1.14 0.31 -9.54
CA LEU A 62 -2.13 -0.62 -10.08
C LEU A 62 -1.57 -1.41 -11.28
N ASP A 63 -0.85 -0.76 -12.19
CA ASP A 63 -0.21 -1.42 -13.34
C ASP A 63 0.79 -2.50 -12.89
N TRP A 64 1.58 -2.22 -11.85
CA TRP A 64 2.43 -3.22 -11.22
C TRP A 64 1.63 -4.36 -10.59
N MET A 65 0.57 -4.05 -9.82
CA MET A 65 -0.25 -5.06 -9.15
C MET A 65 -0.91 -6.04 -10.11
N VAL A 66 -1.44 -5.57 -11.24
CA VAL A 66 -2.09 -6.44 -12.24
C VAL A 66 -1.10 -7.29 -13.04
N LYS A 67 0.21 -7.05 -12.87
CA LYS A 67 1.29 -7.86 -13.45
C LYS A 67 1.89 -8.86 -12.46
N LEU A 68 1.51 -8.81 -11.18
CA LEU A 68 2.01 -9.70 -10.15
C LEU A 68 1.87 -11.17 -10.56
N LYS A 69 3.00 -11.86 -10.60
CA LYS A 69 3.08 -13.31 -10.78
C LYS A 69 3.12 -13.99 -9.41
N GLY A 70 3.19 -15.31 -9.40
CA GLY A 70 3.17 -16.15 -8.21
C GLY A 70 2.52 -17.49 -8.51
N ALA A 71 2.25 -18.28 -7.48
CA ALA A 71 1.64 -19.60 -7.61
C ALA A 71 0.28 -19.57 -8.32
N LEU A 72 -0.44 -18.45 -8.26
CA LEU A 72 -1.79 -18.29 -8.80
C LEU A 72 -1.93 -17.22 -9.89
N ASN A 73 -0.83 -16.62 -10.38
CA ASN A 73 -0.89 -15.47 -11.30
C ASN A 73 -1.80 -14.33 -10.76
N TYR A 74 -1.54 -13.88 -9.53
CA TYR A 74 -2.39 -12.96 -8.76
C TYR A 74 -2.88 -11.75 -9.56
N GLY A 75 -1.98 -11.08 -10.29
CA GLY A 75 -2.29 -9.88 -11.06
C GLY A 75 -3.33 -10.10 -12.17
N GLU A 76 -3.27 -11.23 -12.86
CA GLU A 76 -4.23 -11.53 -13.95
C GLU A 76 -5.64 -11.72 -13.42
N GLN A 77 -5.80 -12.38 -12.27
CA GLN A 77 -7.10 -12.54 -11.65
C GLN A 77 -7.59 -11.21 -11.07
N LEU A 78 -6.71 -10.45 -10.39
CA LEU A 78 -7.05 -9.12 -9.89
C LEU A 78 -7.56 -8.24 -11.03
N LYS A 79 -6.91 -8.24 -12.20
CA LYS A 79 -7.28 -7.44 -13.38
C LYS A 79 -8.75 -7.59 -13.76
N GLN A 80 -9.32 -8.80 -13.64
CA GLN A 80 -10.72 -9.10 -13.99
C GLN A 80 -11.73 -8.55 -12.99
N VAL A 81 -11.32 -8.20 -11.77
CA VAL A 81 -12.22 -7.70 -10.73
C VAL A 81 -12.64 -6.25 -11.05
N PRO A 82 -13.94 -5.93 -11.09
CA PRO A 82 -14.37 -4.54 -11.27
C PRO A 82 -13.92 -3.69 -10.07
N ALA A 83 -13.51 -2.44 -10.34
CA ALA A 83 -13.26 -1.49 -9.26
C ALA A 83 -14.59 -1.02 -8.66
N LYS A 84 -14.63 -0.77 -7.35
CA LYS A 84 -15.76 -0.16 -6.65
C LYS A 84 -15.34 1.17 -6.03
N THR A 85 -16.24 2.14 -6.02
CA THR A 85 -16.00 3.42 -5.33
C THR A 85 -16.75 3.43 -4.01
N VAL A 86 -16.03 3.66 -2.91
CA VAL A 86 -16.58 3.75 -1.55
C VAL A 86 -15.99 4.98 -0.87
N GLN A 87 -16.85 5.93 -0.47
CA GLN A 87 -16.46 7.10 0.34
C GLN A 87 -15.19 7.82 -0.16
N GLY A 88 -15.11 8.10 -1.46
CA GLY A 88 -13.97 8.80 -2.06
C GLY A 88 -12.72 7.93 -2.25
N ALA A 89 -12.85 6.60 -2.23
CA ALA A 89 -11.78 5.68 -2.57
C ALA A 89 -12.21 4.70 -3.68
N THR A 90 -11.33 4.49 -4.66
CA THR A 90 -11.47 3.44 -5.67
C THR A 90 -10.75 2.19 -5.18
N ILE A 91 -11.49 1.08 -5.07
CA ILE A 91 -11.02 -0.16 -4.45
C ILE A 91 -11.10 -1.31 -5.45
N LYS A 92 -10.03 -2.10 -5.54
CA LYS A 92 -9.99 -3.37 -6.28
C LYS A 92 -9.40 -4.44 -5.37
N ALA A 93 -10.20 -5.44 -5.01
CA ALA A 93 -9.83 -6.42 -3.99
C ALA A 93 -10.25 -7.83 -4.39
N LEU A 94 -9.38 -8.81 -4.15
CA LEU A 94 -9.64 -10.22 -4.45
C LEU A 94 -9.11 -11.14 -3.36
N LYS A 95 -9.91 -12.16 -3.01
CA LYS A 95 -9.50 -13.30 -2.19
C LYS A 95 -9.21 -14.48 -3.12
N TYR A 96 -8.07 -15.13 -2.89
CA TYR A 96 -7.59 -16.24 -3.72
C TYR A 96 -7.84 -17.60 -3.06
N SER A 97 -7.73 -18.66 -3.86
CA SER A 97 -7.94 -20.06 -3.42
C SER A 97 -6.95 -20.52 -2.34
N ASN A 98 -5.74 -19.97 -2.30
CA ASN A 98 -4.75 -20.25 -1.26
C ASN A 98 -4.92 -19.38 0.01
N ALA A 99 -6.12 -18.80 0.21
CA ALA A 99 -6.46 -17.87 1.29
C ALA A 99 -5.79 -16.48 1.24
N ALA A 100 -4.86 -16.26 0.31
CA ALA A 100 -4.26 -14.96 0.07
C ALA A 100 -5.31 -13.90 -0.26
N LYS A 101 -4.98 -12.65 0.03
CA LYS A 101 -5.86 -11.52 -0.26
C LYS A 101 -5.04 -10.35 -0.75
N LEU A 102 -5.46 -9.76 -1.86
CA LEU A 102 -4.80 -8.60 -2.47
C LEU A 102 -5.83 -7.48 -2.59
N ALA A 103 -5.47 -6.28 -2.18
CA ALA A 103 -6.31 -5.09 -2.31
C ALA A 103 -5.48 -3.89 -2.77
N PHE A 104 -6.01 -3.19 -3.76
CA PHE A 104 -5.58 -1.88 -4.22
C PHE A 104 -6.61 -0.85 -3.81
N ILE A 105 -6.14 0.29 -3.30
CA ILE A 105 -6.95 1.44 -2.93
C ILE A 105 -6.30 2.72 -3.45
N GLU A 106 -7.08 3.50 -4.18
CA GLU A 106 -6.76 4.87 -4.56
C GLU A 106 -7.68 5.82 -3.82
N VAL A 107 -7.12 6.71 -2.99
CA VAL A 107 -7.87 7.71 -2.22
C VAL A 107 -7.92 9.02 -2.99
N THR A 108 -9.13 9.51 -3.23
CA THR A 108 -9.38 10.76 -3.96
C THR A 108 -8.96 11.98 -3.14
N ASN A 109 -8.43 13.00 -3.83
CA ASN A 109 -7.92 14.24 -3.25
C ASN A 109 -6.80 14.06 -2.20
N ALA A 110 -5.95 13.05 -2.38
CA ALA A 110 -4.85 12.76 -1.46
C ALA A 110 -3.50 12.71 -2.17
N GLY A 111 -2.48 13.32 -1.58
CA GLY A 111 -1.09 13.25 -2.07
C GLY A 111 -0.30 12.07 -1.51
N HIS A 112 1.03 12.17 -1.54
CA HIS A 112 1.97 11.12 -1.11
C HIS A 112 1.71 10.62 0.32
N SER A 113 1.39 11.54 1.23
CA SER A 113 1.07 11.22 2.62
C SER A 113 -0.44 11.22 2.84
N VAL A 114 -1.14 10.16 2.39
CA VAL A 114 -2.61 10.07 2.47
C VAL A 114 -3.14 10.37 3.88
N THR A 115 -2.46 9.93 4.94
CA THR A 115 -2.83 10.22 6.34
C THR A 115 -2.93 11.70 6.69
N VAL A 116 -2.20 12.56 5.98
CA VAL A 116 -2.21 14.02 6.21
C VAL A 116 -3.40 14.67 5.51
N TYR A 117 -3.80 14.15 4.35
CA TYR A 117 -4.87 14.73 3.53
C TYR A 117 -6.25 14.16 3.88
N ASP A 118 -6.33 12.87 4.17
CA ASP A 118 -7.57 12.19 4.59
C ASP A 118 -7.27 11.11 5.65
N PRO A 119 -7.09 11.52 6.93
CA PRO A 119 -6.84 10.57 8.02
C PRO A 119 -8.02 9.62 8.25
N SER A 120 -9.25 10.07 8.01
CA SER A 120 -10.46 9.26 8.16
C SER A 120 -10.52 8.14 7.12
N ALA A 121 -10.18 8.44 5.87
CA ALA A 121 -10.04 7.42 4.84
C ALA A 121 -8.96 6.40 5.24
N MET A 122 -7.76 6.84 5.62
CA MET A 122 -6.70 5.90 6.00
C MET A 122 -7.13 4.98 7.16
N GLN A 123 -7.77 5.54 8.20
CA GLN A 123 -8.27 4.73 9.32
C GLN A 123 -9.27 3.68 8.83
N ARG A 124 -10.28 4.09 8.05
CA ARG A 124 -11.30 3.19 7.51
C ARG A 124 -10.69 2.07 6.67
N GLU A 125 -9.76 2.39 5.77
CA GLU A 125 -9.18 1.39 4.88
C GLU A 125 -8.27 0.38 5.62
N VAL A 126 -7.53 0.85 6.63
CA VAL A 126 -6.73 -0.03 7.50
C VAL A 126 -7.64 -0.91 8.35
N GLU A 127 -8.72 -0.39 8.93
CA GLU A 127 -9.69 -1.18 9.67
C GLU A 127 -10.37 -2.24 8.78
N ALA A 128 -10.76 -1.87 7.55
CA ALA A 128 -11.33 -2.79 6.59
C ALA A 128 -10.34 -3.90 6.18
N PHE A 129 -9.04 -3.59 6.08
CA PHE A 129 -7.98 -4.57 5.84
C PHE A 129 -7.82 -5.56 7.01
N LEU A 130 -7.75 -5.04 8.24
CA LEU A 130 -7.56 -5.83 9.45
C LEU A 130 -8.73 -6.78 9.67
N THR A 131 -9.95 -6.26 9.60
CA THR A 131 -11.20 -7.02 9.78
C THR A 131 -11.51 -7.96 8.62
N GLY A 132 -11.04 -7.65 7.40
CA GLY A 132 -11.29 -8.45 6.20
C GLY A 132 -12.46 -7.95 5.35
N GLN A 133 -13.13 -6.86 5.75
CA GLN A 133 -14.26 -6.24 5.04
C GLN A 133 -13.96 -5.91 3.56
N LEU A 134 -12.69 -5.64 3.21
CA LEU A 134 -12.30 -5.39 1.82
C LEU A 134 -12.67 -6.54 0.86
N TRP A 135 -12.78 -7.77 1.38
CA TRP A 135 -13.00 -8.98 0.59
C TRP A 135 -14.31 -9.72 0.89
N GLU A 136 -15.22 -9.13 1.68
CA GLU A 136 -16.51 -9.78 2.02
C GLU A 136 -17.53 -9.75 0.86
N SER A 137 -17.25 -8.96 -0.17
CA SER A 137 -18.07 -8.81 -1.38
C SER A 137 -17.30 -9.17 -2.67
N ALA A 138 -16.12 -9.80 -2.53
CA ALA A 138 -15.24 -10.20 -3.62
C ALA A 138 -15.43 -11.66 -4.00
#